data_AF-A0A9E1IWE9-F1
#
_entry.id   AF-A0A9E1IWE9-F1
#
_cell.length_a   1.000
_cell.length_b   1.000
_cell.length_c   1.000
_cell.angle_alpha   90.00
_cell.angle_beta   90.00
_cell.angle_gamma   90.00
#
_symmetry.space_group_name_H-M   'P 1'
#
loop_
_entity.id
_entity.type
_entity.pdbx_description
1 polymer ?
#
loop_
_entity_poly.entity_id
_entity_poly.type
_entity_poly.pdbx_seq_one_letter_code
_entity_poly.pdbx_strand_id
1 'polypeptide(L)'
;MDTRKLLYLLMITFLITGCEVKMAPSQFWSKMLRTQTDSNYYKDKSSELVQNLTVDIAEYEINKVTVMDLVDEDNRPPILGEYLASRIVEAITKKYFFQDKVFRVTQKGEVNAILDQLNLKHSYLYNREEIRQMGKALNSQAIITGRITDLGTNIDVHLTLTDVMSGEVIASATEHLTRTKFAVEMLRQH
;
A
#
# COMPACT_ATOMS: atom_id res chain seq x y z
N MET A 1 -67.33 3.80 -22.28
CA MET A 1 -65.99 3.52 -21.73
C MET A 1 -66.19 2.65 -20.51
N ASP A 2 -65.76 1.39 -20.57
CA ASP A 2 -66.20 0.32 -19.68
C ASP A 2 -65.58 0.47 -18.28
N THR A 3 -66.40 0.88 -17.31
CA THR A 3 -65.98 1.26 -15.95
C THR A 3 -65.32 0.12 -15.17
N ARG A 4 -65.55 -1.14 -15.59
CA ARG A 4 -64.87 -2.31 -15.04
C ARG A 4 -63.38 -2.35 -15.39
N LYS A 5 -63.00 -1.93 -16.60
CA LYS A 5 -61.59 -1.90 -17.03
C LYS A 5 -60.77 -0.85 -16.29
N LEU A 6 -61.38 0.29 -15.95
CA LEU A 6 -60.74 1.34 -15.16
C LEU A 6 -60.43 0.89 -13.73
N LEU A 7 -61.33 0.10 -13.14
CA LEU A 7 -61.21 -0.40 -11.76
C LEU A 7 -60.13 -1.50 -11.64
N TYR A 8 -59.98 -2.35 -12.66
CA TYR A 8 -58.88 -3.31 -12.73
C TYR A 8 -57.52 -2.62 -12.90
N LEU A 9 -57.46 -1.52 -13.65
CA LEU A 9 -56.23 -0.73 -13.84
C LEU A 9 -55.79 -0.03 -12.54
N LEU A 10 -56.75 0.43 -11.74
CA LEU A 10 -56.52 1.04 -10.43
C LEU A 10 -56.12 0.04 -9.34
N MET A 11 -56.59 -1.21 -9.43
CA MET A 11 -56.17 -2.29 -8.52
C MET A 11 -54.75 -2.80 -8.81
N ILE A 12 -54.31 -2.76 -10.08
CA ILE A 12 -52.94 -3.16 -10.47
C ILE A 12 -51.91 -2.13 -9.99
N THR A 13 -52.23 -0.83 -10.02
CA THR A 13 -51.28 0.20 -9.54
C THR A 13 -51.08 0.17 -8.03
N PHE A 14 -52.08 -0.24 -7.25
CA PHE A 14 -51.97 -0.34 -5.78
C PHE A 14 -51.10 -1.53 -5.32
N LEU A 15 -50.98 -2.58 -6.13
CA LEU A 15 -50.13 -3.75 -5.84
C LEU A 15 -48.64 -3.50 -6.10
N ILE A 16 -48.29 -2.49 -6.90
CA ILE A 16 -46.88 -2.17 -7.23
C ILE A 16 -46.27 -1.19 -6.22
N THR A 17 -47.09 -0.42 -5.49
CA THR A 17 -46.64 0.52 -4.45
C THR A 17 -46.33 -0.13 -3.10
N GLY A 18 -46.56 -1.43 -2.93
CA GLY A 18 -46.36 -2.17 -1.68
C GLY A 18 -45.04 -2.96 -1.57
N CYS A 19 -44.22 -3.00 -2.62
CA CYS A 19 -42.87 -3.55 -2.51
C CYS A 19 -41.93 -2.42 -2.08
N GLU A 20 -41.80 -2.23 -0.76
CA GLU A 20 -40.55 -1.68 -0.21
C GLU A 20 -39.44 -2.67 -0.54
N VAL A 21 -38.90 -2.57 -1.75
CA VAL A 21 -37.59 -3.13 -2.03
C VAL A 21 -36.64 -2.28 -1.21
N LYS A 22 -36.30 -2.74 0.00
CA LYS A 22 -35.05 -2.37 0.66
C LYS A 22 -33.94 -2.79 -0.30
N MET A 23 -33.70 -1.99 -1.33
CA MET A 23 -32.50 -2.05 -2.12
C MET A 23 -31.40 -1.52 -1.22
N ALA A 24 -30.88 -2.39 -0.35
CA ALA A 24 -29.48 -2.29 -0.01
C ALA A 24 -28.75 -2.25 -1.36
N PRO A 25 -27.93 -1.23 -1.65
CA PRO A 25 -27.29 -1.12 -2.94
C PRO A 25 -26.54 -2.42 -3.20
N SER A 26 -26.81 -3.05 -4.34
CA SER A 26 -26.07 -4.26 -4.71
C SER A 26 -24.57 -3.95 -4.65
N GLN A 27 -23.76 -4.96 -4.37
CA GLN A 27 -22.31 -4.81 -4.18
C GLN A 27 -21.61 -4.07 -5.35
N PHE A 28 -22.26 -4.00 -6.52
CA PHE A 28 -21.81 -3.24 -7.67
C PHE A 28 -22.01 -1.72 -7.51
N TRP A 29 -23.21 -1.26 -7.15
CA TRP A 29 -23.51 0.17 -6.99
C TRP A 29 -22.84 0.80 -5.76
N SER A 30 -22.66 0.02 -4.69
CA SER A 30 -21.90 0.47 -3.51
C SER A 30 -20.40 0.62 -3.77
N LYS A 31 -19.83 0.00 -4.82
CA LYS A 31 -18.46 0.28 -5.28
C LYS A 31 -18.39 1.56 -6.11
N MET A 32 -19.40 1.84 -6.94
CA MET A 32 -19.45 3.03 -7.81
C MET A 32 -19.67 4.33 -7.02
N LEU A 33 -20.34 4.27 -5.87
CA LEU A 33 -20.71 5.44 -5.05
C LEU A 33 -19.86 5.63 -3.79
N ARG A 34 -18.74 4.89 -3.65
CA ARG A 34 -17.77 5.24 -2.62
C ARG A 34 -17.03 6.48 -3.08
N THR A 35 -17.19 7.60 -2.37
CA THR A 35 -16.06 8.49 -2.14
C THR A 35 -14.95 7.57 -1.66
N GLN A 36 -13.95 7.30 -2.52
CA GLN A 36 -12.83 6.48 -2.13
C GLN A 36 -12.28 7.13 -0.87
N THR A 37 -12.46 6.46 0.27
CA THR A 37 -11.72 6.84 1.46
C THR A 37 -10.27 6.64 1.09
N ASP A 38 -9.45 7.69 1.20
CA ASP A 38 -8.04 7.68 0.79
C ASP A 38 -7.30 6.44 1.32
N SER A 39 -7.73 5.90 2.47
CA SER A 39 -7.25 4.65 3.05
C SER A 39 -7.35 3.41 2.13
N ASN A 40 -8.48 3.17 1.44
CA ASN A 40 -8.60 1.99 0.57
C ASN A 40 -7.73 2.16 -0.67
N TYR A 41 -7.68 3.38 -1.20
CA TYR A 41 -6.81 3.74 -2.31
C TYR A 41 -5.35 3.42 -2.02
N TYR A 42 -4.80 3.91 -0.90
CA TYR A 42 -3.40 3.64 -0.55
C TYR A 42 -3.13 2.18 -0.20
N LYS A 43 -4.12 1.49 0.38
CA LYS A 43 -4.02 0.06 0.65
C LYS A 43 -3.90 -0.75 -0.64
N ASP A 44 -4.76 -0.46 -1.62
CA ASP A 44 -4.77 -1.16 -2.90
C ASP A 44 -3.47 -0.85 -3.66
N LYS A 45 -3.04 0.42 -3.71
CA LYS A 45 -1.76 0.83 -4.30
C LYS A 45 -0.55 0.17 -3.66
N SER A 46 -0.51 0.08 -2.33
CA SER A 46 0.59 -0.59 -1.64
C SER A 46 0.57 -2.11 -1.88
N SER A 47 -0.61 -2.69 -2.05
CA SER A 47 -0.77 -4.11 -2.36
C SER A 47 -0.29 -4.42 -3.78
N GLU A 48 -0.65 -3.58 -4.76
CA GLU A 48 -0.14 -3.65 -6.14
C GLU A 48 1.38 -3.49 -6.19
N LEU A 49 1.92 -2.52 -5.45
CA LEU A 49 3.36 -2.26 -5.36
C LEU A 49 4.13 -3.47 -4.81
N VAL A 50 3.64 -4.08 -3.72
CA VAL A 50 4.23 -5.30 -3.16
C VAL A 50 4.05 -6.49 -4.11
N GLN A 51 2.90 -6.61 -4.78
CA GLN A 51 2.71 -7.65 -5.79
C GLN A 51 3.78 -7.56 -6.87
N ASN A 52 3.94 -6.37 -7.45
CA ASN A 52 4.90 -6.11 -8.52
C ASN A 52 6.34 -6.30 -8.06
N LEU A 53 6.66 -5.92 -6.81
CA LEU A 53 7.98 -6.15 -6.22
C LEU A 53 8.30 -7.65 -6.08
N THR A 54 7.28 -8.51 -5.93
CA THR A 54 7.46 -9.90 -5.51
C THR A 54 7.28 -10.95 -6.59
N VAL A 55 6.81 -10.56 -7.79
CA VAL A 55 6.59 -11.47 -8.92
C VAL A 55 7.82 -12.33 -9.23
N ASP A 56 9.01 -11.73 -9.20
CA ASP A 56 10.26 -12.38 -9.61
C ASP A 56 11.15 -12.83 -8.44
N ILE A 57 10.64 -12.79 -7.20
CA ILE A 57 11.42 -13.10 -5.98
C ILE A 57 11.44 -14.60 -5.65
N ALA A 58 10.65 -15.43 -6.34
CA ALA A 58 10.44 -16.84 -5.98
C ALA A 58 11.74 -17.64 -5.77
N GLU A 59 12.79 -17.32 -6.53
CA GLU A 59 14.12 -17.97 -6.49
C GLU A 59 14.93 -17.63 -5.24
N TYR A 60 14.61 -16.56 -4.50
CA TYR A 60 15.32 -16.15 -3.29
C TYR A 60 14.69 -16.73 -2.02
N GLU A 61 15.53 -17.21 -1.10
CA GLU A 61 15.13 -17.71 0.23
C GLU A 61 15.00 -16.60 1.28
N ILE A 62 14.14 -15.62 1.00
CA ILE A 62 13.89 -14.49 1.91
C ILE A 62 12.75 -14.85 2.86
N ASN A 63 13.06 -14.95 4.15
CA ASN A 63 12.14 -15.24 5.24
C ASN A 63 11.93 -14.04 6.17
N LYS A 64 12.92 -13.14 6.29
CA LYS A 64 12.81 -11.93 7.09
C LYS A 64 13.26 -10.69 6.32
N VAL A 65 12.39 -9.70 6.26
CA VAL A 65 12.59 -8.44 5.54
C VAL A 65 12.44 -7.25 6.49
N THR A 66 13.26 -6.23 6.28
CA THR A 66 13.06 -4.91 6.92
C THR A 66 12.40 -3.97 5.92
N VAL A 67 11.37 -3.23 6.35
CA VAL A 67 10.79 -2.14 5.57
C VAL A 67 11.21 -0.82 6.21
N MET A 68 11.93 0.01 5.46
CA MET A 68 12.28 1.37 5.89
C MET A 68 11.12 2.33 5.63
N ASP A 69 11.01 3.38 6.43
CA ASP A 69 10.14 4.50 6.07
C ASP A 69 10.59 5.09 4.73
N LEU A 70 9.62 5.30 3.83
CA LEU A 70 9.89 5.86 2.52
C LEU A 70 10.29 7.32 2.68
N VAL A 71 11.30 7.75 1.93
CA VAL A 71 11.82 9.11 2.01
C VAL A 71 11.39 9.98 0.83
N ASP A 72 11.35 11.29 1.04
CA ASP A 72 11.17 12.27 -0.02
C ASP A 72 12.50 12.60 -0.74
N GLU A 73 12.48 13.64 -1.57
CA GLU A 73 13.65 14.15 -2.30
C GLU A 73 14.77 14.64 -1.37
N ASP A 74 14.43 15.08 -0.15
CA ASP A 74 15.37 15.54 0.89
C ASP A 74 15.93 14.39 1.74
N ASN A 75 15.61 13.13 1.41
CA ASN A 75 15.90 11.94 2.22
C ASN A 75 15.31 12.02 3.64
N ARG A 76 14.14 12.63 3.80
CA ARG A 76 13.41 12.63 5.07
C ARG A 76 12.14 11.81 4.92
N PRO A 77 11.74 11.00 5.92
CA PRO A 77 10.48 10.30 5.87
C PRO A 77 9.34 11.30 6.12
N PRO A 78 8.45 11.57 5.14
CA PRO A 78 7.27 12.36 5.38
C PRO A 78 6.17 11.49 5.99
N ILE A 79 5.10 12.09 6.53
CA ILE A 79 3.93 11.35 7.05
C ILE A 79 3.36 10.40 6.01
N LEU A 80 3.34 10.80 4.72
CA LEU A 80 2.93 9.91 3.63
C LEU A 80 3.84 8.69 3.51
N GLY A 81 5.15 8.85 3.68
CA GLY A 81 6.12 7.76 3.59
C GLY A 81 6.04 6.79 4.74
N GLU A 82 5.86 7.28 5.96
CA GLU A 82 5.60 6.43 7.12
C GLU A 82 4.30 5.64 6.99
N TYR A 83 3.27 6.30 6.46
CA TYR A 83 1.97 5.67 6.23
C TYR A 83 2.06 4.57 5.17
N LEU A 84 2.72 4.85 4.04
CA LEU A 84 2.92 3.86 2.98
C LEU A 84 3.79 2.70 3.44
N ALA A 85 4.85 2.95 4.22
CA ALA A 85 5.66 1.89 4.84
C ALA A 85 4.77 0.95 5.67
N SER A 86 3.87 1.50 6.49
CA SER A 86 2.92 0.70 7.29
C SER A 86 1.98 -0.13 6.41
N ARG A 87 1.52 0.40 5.28
CA ARG A 87 0.68 -0.33 4.30
C ARG A 87 1.45 -1.41 3.56
N ILE A 88 2.73 -1.19 3.28
CA ILE A 88 3.63 -2.19 2.68
C ILE A 88 3.85 -3.33 3.67
N VAL A 89 4.09 -3.05 4.96
CA VAL A 89 4.16 -4.08 6.01
C VAL A 89 2.85 -4.89 6.09
N GLU A 90 1.70 -4.21 6.06
CA GLU A 90 0.38 -4.86 6.03
C GLU A 90 0.23 -5.76 4.79
N ALA A 91 0.69 -5.31 3.62
CA ALA A 91 0.61 -6.08 2.38
C ALA A 91 1.53 -7.32 2.41
N ILE A 92 2.80 -7.16 2.81
CA ILE A 92 3.78 -8.27 2.89
C ILE A 92 3.33 -9.36 3.86
N THR A 93 2.77 -8.97 5.01
CA THR A 93 2.35 -9.92 6.06
C THR A 93 1.05 -10.66 5.73
N LYS A 94 0.31 -10.22 4.71
CA LYS A 94 -0.86 -10.96 4.22
C LYS A 94 -0.42 -12.13 3.37
N LYS A 95 -1.01 -13.31 3.66
CA LYS A 95 -0.76 -14.61 3.02
C LYS A 95 -0.88 -14.61 1.47
N TYR A 96 -1.44 -13.57 0.86
CA TYR A 96 -1.78 -13.53 -0.55
C TYR A 96 -0.58 -13.49 -1.52
N PHE A 97 0.56 -12.94 -1.11
CA PHE A 97 1.67 -12.72 -2.05
C PHE A 97 2.67 -13.88 -2.14
N PHE A 98 2.74 -14.73 -1.10
CA PHE A 98 3.72 -15.80 -1.04
C PHE A 98 3.07 -17.07 -0.51
N GLN A 99 2.30 -17.74 -1.37
CA GLN A 99 1.39 -18.84 -1.05
C GLN A 99 1.91 -19.84 0.01
N ASP A 100 3.23 -20.07 0.08
CA ASP A 100 3.89 -20.97 1.03
C ASP A 100 4.98 -20.33 1.93
N LYS A 101 5.32 -19.04 1.82
CA LYS A 101 6.37 -18.38 2.63
C LYS A 101 5.77 -17.37 3.61
N VAL A 102 6.06 -17.53 4.89
CA VAL A 102 5.69 -16.55 5.93
C VAL A 102 6.80 -15.52 6.04
N PHE A 103 6.61 -14.33 5.45
CA PHE A 103 7.52 -13.22 5.62
C PHE A 103 7.39 -12.63 7.02
N ARG A 104 8.51 -12.61 7.74
CA ARG A 104 8.63 -11.87 9.00
C ARG A 104 9.09 -10.47 8.66
N VAL A 105 8.41 -9.47 9.21
CA VAL A 105 8.80 -8.07 9.02
C VAL A 105 9.31 -7.52 10.34
N THR A 106 10.44 -6.82 10.29
CA THR A 106 11.03 -6.18 11.47
C THR A 106 10.15 -5.03 11.98
N GLN A 107 10.07 -4.85 13.31
CA GLN A 107 9.24 -3.80 13.90
C GLN A 107 9.86 -2.41 13.68
N LYS A 108 9.04 -1.40 13.41
CA LYS A 108 9.50 -0.01 13.17
C LYS A 108 10.35 0.55 14.32
N GLY A 109 9.96 0.30 15.57
CA GLY A 109 10.76 0.75 16.73
C GLY A 109 12.17 0.15 16.77
N GLU A 110 12.32 -1.10 16.33
CA GLU A 110 13.62 -1.78 16.22
C GLU A 110 14.47 -1.18 15.09
N VAL A 111 13.84 -0.87 13.95
CA VAL A 111 14.51 -0.18 12.82
C VAL A 111 15.09 1.15 13.27
N ASN A 112 14.28 1.98 13.94
CA ASN A 112 14.73 3.30 14.39
C ASN A 112 15.86 3.20 15.41
N ALA A 113 15.76 2.27 16.37
CA ALA A 113 16.82 2.04 17.35
C ALA A 113 18.15 1.62 16.71
N ILE A 114 18.11 0.78 15.66
CA ILE A 114 19.31 0.38 14.93
C ILE A 114 19.88 1.51 14.08
N LEU A 115 19.04 2.32 13.43
CA LEU A 115 19.50 3.51 12.71
C LEU A 115 20.25 4.46 13.64
N ASP A 116 19.68 4.74 14.82
CA ASP A 116 20.31 5.57 15.84
C ASP A 116 21.63 4.96 16.34
N GLN A 117 21.64 3.65 16.62
CA GLN A 117 22.83 2.92 17.07
C GLN A 117 23.97 2.96 16.03
N LEU A 118 23.63 2.87 14.74
CA LEU A 118 24.59 2.91 13.64
C LEU A 118 24.91 4.34 13.17
N ASN A 119 24.32 5.37 13.80
CA ASN A 119 24.41 6.76 13.38
C ASN A 119 24.05 6.96 11.89
N LEU A 120 23.05 6.20 11.43
CA LEU A 120 22.51 6.27 10.08
C LEU A 120 21.22 7.09 10.09
N LYS A 121 21.02 7.86 9.02
CA LYS A 121 19.75 8.53 8.76
C LYS A 121 18.88 7.67 7.87
N HIS A 122 17.59 7.97 7.86
CA HIS A 122 16.73 7.50 6.78
C HIS A 122 17.29 7.98 5.44
N SER A 123 17.38 7.07 4.48
CA SER A 123 17.89 7.34 3.14
C SER A 123 17.26 6.35 2.17
N TYR A 124 17.09 6.76 0.93
CA TYR A 124 16.79 5.82 -0.15
C TYR A 124 18.05 5.08 -0.61
N LEU A 125 19.19 5.78 -0.60
CA LEU A 125 20.48 5.28 -1.08
C LEU A 125 21.36 4.96 0.13
N TYR A 126 21.51 3.68 0.41
CA TYR A 126 22.52 3.15 1.33
C TYR A 126 23.63 2.50 0.52
N ASN A 127 24.86 2.62 1.00
CA ASN A 127 25.96 1.85 0.43
C ASN A 127 25.91 0.39 0.90
N ARG A 128 26.69 -0.47 0.23
CA ARG A 128 26.74 -1.93 0.53
C ARG A 128 27.06 -2.21 1.99
N GLU A 129 27.97 -1.45 2.60
CA GLU A 129 28.39 -1.68 3.99
C GLU A 129 27.28 -1.29 4.98
N GLU A 130 26.60 -0.16 4.74
CA GLU A 130 25.43 0.27 5.53
C GLU A 130 24.30 -0.76 5.48
N ILE A 131 23.97 -1.27 4.29
CA ILE A 131 22.98 -2.34 4.11
C ILE A 131 23.38 -3.60 4.88
N ARG A 132 24.65 -4.01 4.81
CA ARG A 132 25.16 -5.20 5.52
C ARG A 132 25.10 -5.04 7.02
N GLN A 133 25.55 -3.91 7.55
CA GLN A 133 25.56 -3.63 8.99
C GLN A 133 24.14 -3.57 9.54
N MET A 134 23.26 -2.81 8.88
CA MET A 134 21.86 -2.68 9.25
C MET A 134 21.11 -4.02 9.17
N GLY A 135 21.28 -4.76 8.07
CA GLY A 135 20.65 -6.06 7.89
C GLY A 135 21.11 -7.10 8.92
N LYS A 136 22.40 -7.12 9.26
CA LYS A 136 22.94 -7.98 10.32
C LYS A 136 22.38 -7.62 11.69
N ALA A 137 22.31 -6.32 12.01
CA ALA A 137 21.79 -5.84 13.29
C ALA A 137 20.29 -6.14 13.46
N LEU A 138 19.51 -6.00 12.38
CA LEU A 138 18.07 -6.31 12.36
C LEU A 138 17.77 -7.79 12.13
N ASN A 139 18.79 -8.63 11.90
CA ASN A 139 18.64 -10.04 11.49
C ASN A 139 17.67 -10.20 10.31
N SER A 140 17.83 -9.35 9.28
CA SER A 140 17.04 -9.36 8.05
C SER A 140 17.88 -9.83 6.88
N GLN A 141 17.27 -10.58 5.97
CA GLN A 141 17.94 -11.09 4.77
C GLN A 141 17.82 -10.12 3.59
N ALA A 142 16.77 -9.29 3.60
CA ALA A 142 16.58 -8.26 2.62
C ALA A 142 16.04 -6.97 3.27
N ILE A 143 16.30 -5.84 2.63
CA ILE A 143 15.86 -4.52 3.07
C ILE A 143 15.07 -3.87 1.93
N ILE A 144 13.86 -3.41 2.25
CA ILE A 144 13.03 -2.61 1.38
C ILE A 144 13.27 -1.15 1.73
N THR A 145 13.80 -0.40 0.76
CA THR A 145 13.86 1.06 0.79
C THR A 145 12.90 1.61 -0.25
N GLY A 146 12.47 2.85 -0.05
CA GLY A 146 11.64 3.50 -1.05
C GLY A 146 11.74 5.02 -1.02
N ARG A 147 11.33 5.60 -2.14
CA ARG A 147 11.36 7.02 -2.40
C ARG A 147 10.02 7.49 -2.93
N ILE A 148 9.58 8.65 -2.46
CA ILE A 148 8.39 9.35 -2.92
C ILE A 148 8.84 10.61 -3.64
N THR A 149 8.37 10.78 -4.88
CA THR A 149 8.73 11.91 -5.74
C THR A 149 7.46 12.61 -6.21
N ASP A 150 7.31 13.91 -5.96
CA ASP A 150 6.18 14.69 -6.52
C ASP A 150 6.55 15.17 -7.93
N LEU A 151 5.99 14.52 -8.95
CA LEU A 151 6.20 14.91 -10.35
C LEU A 151 5.34 16.11 -10.78
N GLY A 152 4.52 16.66 -9.88
CA GLY A 152 3.60 17.77 -10.15
C GLY A 152 2.27 17.33 -10.78
N THR A 153 2.26 16.28 -11.60
CA THR A 153 1.05 15.65 -12.16
C THR A 153 0.55 14.49 -11.30
N ASN A 154 1.47 13.73 -10.72
CA ASN A 154 1.27 12.53 -9.92
C ASN A 154 2.42 12.43 -8.91
N ILE A 155 2.24 11.57 -7.92
CA ILE A 155 3.28 11.26 -6.94
C ILE A 155 3.78 9.84 -7.26
N ASP A 156 5.07 9.71 -7.52
CA ASP A 156 5.70 8.43 -7.82
C ASP A 156 6.26 7.81 -6.55
N VAL A 157 5.88 6.56 -6.31
CA VAL A 157 6.38 5.75 -5.21
C VAL A 157 7.22 4.63 -5.79
N HIS A 158 8.52 4.70 -5.54
CA HIS A 158 9.47 3.72 -6.01
C HIS A 158 10.02 2.91 -4.84
N LEU A 159 10.00 1.58 -4.94
CA LEU A 159 10.59 0.65 -3.96
C LEU A 159 11.71 -0.16 -4.58
N THR A 160 12.69 -0.48 -3.75
CA THR A 160 13.76 -1.41 -4.06
C THR A 160 13.92 -2.41 -2.93
N LEU A 161 14.02 -3.68 -3.29
CA LEU A 161 14.41 -4.77 -2.39
C LEU A 161 15.89 -5.07 -2.62
N THR A 162 16.68 -4.92 -1.57
CA THR A 162 18.14 -5.15 -1.60
C THR A 162 18.46 -6.38 -0.77
N ASP A 163 19.23 -7.31 -1.34
CA ASP A 163 19.77 -8.45 -0.60
C ASP A 163 20.86 -7.99 0.36
N VAL A 164 20.78 -8.39 1.62
CA VAL A 164 21.72 -7.96 2.66
C VAL A 164 23.10 -8.58 2.45
N MET A 165 23.19 -9.78 1.87
CA MET A 165 24.46 -10.46 1.70
C MET A 165 25.28 -9.85 0.55
N SER A 166 24.69 -9.63 -0.62
CA SER A 166 25.39 -9.03 -1.77
C SER A 166 25.39 -7.50 -1.75
N GLY A 167 24.38 -6.89 -1.10
CA GLY A 167 24.09 -5.45 -1.21
C GLY A 167 23.58 -5.06 -2.59
N GLU A 168 23.10 -6.03 -3.39
CA GLU A 168 22.55 -5.80 -4.72
C GLU A 168 21.03 -5.65 -4.66
N VAL A 169 20.49 -4.80 -5.53
CA VAL A 169 19.04 -4.68 -5.70
C VAL A 169 18.56 -5.88 -6.49
N ILE A 170 17.72 -6.70 -5.85
CA ILE A 170 17.20 -7.96 -6.41
C ILE A 170 15.80 -7.80 -7.00
N ALA A 171 15.07 -6.76 -6.60
CA ALA A 171 13.78 -6.40 -7.18
C ALA A 171 13.50 -4.90 -7.01
N SER A 172 12.70 -4.33 -7.90
CA SER A 172 12.22 -2.96 -7.79
C SER A 172 10.82 -2.83 -8.37
N ALA A 173 10.01 -1.94 -7.82
CA ALA A 173 8.68 -1.65 -8.34
C ALA A 173 8.36 -0.16 -8.19
N THR A 174 7.51 0.35 -9.09
CA THR A 174 7.03 1.73 -9.03
C THR A 174 5.51 1.72 -9.14
N GLU A 175 4.85 2.55 -8.33
CA GLU A 175 3.42 2.82 -8.44
C GLU A 175 3.16 4.33 -8.46
N HIS A 176 2.12 4.71 -9.18
CA HIS A 176 1.70 6.11 -9.30
C HIS A 176 0.52 6.39 -8.37
N LEU A 177 0.70 7.38 -7.51
CA LEU A 177 -0.35 7.93 -6.65
C LEU A 177 -0.97 9.17 -7.28
N THR A 178 -2.29 9.27 -7.19
CA THR A 178 -3.05 10.44 -7.57
C THR A 178 -2.63 11.60 -6.68
N ARG A 179 -2.26 12.71 -7.30
CA ARG A 179 -1.85 13.91 -6.58
C ARG A 179 -3.07 14.66 -6.01
N THR A 180 -3.58 14.18 -4.89
CA THR A 180 -4.65 14.86 -4.13
C THR A 180 -4.07 15.93 -3.21
N LYS A 181 -4.88 16.89 -2.78
CA LYS A 181 -4.46 17.89 -1.77
C LYS A 181 -3.95 17.22 -0.49
N PHE A 182 -4.65 16.17 -0.06
CA PHE A 182 -4.29 15.39 1.13
C PHE A 182 -2.94 14.68 0.98
N ALA A 183 -2.70 14.02 -0.17
CA ALA A 183 -1.42 13.37 -0.44
C ALA A 183 -0.25 14.37 -0.39
N VAL A 184 -0.44 15.55 -0.99
CA VAL A 184 0.56 16.63 -1.00
C VAL A 184 0.80 17.20 0.40
N GLU A 185 -0.25 17.34 1.21
CA GLU A 185 -0.12 17.79 2.60
C GLU A 185 0.66 16.78 3.46
N MET A 186 0.34 15.48 3.35
CA MET A 186 1.07 14.43 4.05
C MET A 186 2.53 14.30 3.58
N LEU A 187 2.82 14.62 2.32
CA LEU A 187 4.18 14.61 1.76
C LEU A 187 5.04 15.78 2.31
N ARG A 188 4.41 16.89 2.69
CA ARG A 188 5.11 18.10 3.18
C ARG A 188 5.36 18.11 4.68
N GLN A 189 4.78 17.16 5.41
CA GLN A 189 4.92 17.05 6.86
C GLN A 189 5.90 15.92 7.21
N HIS A 190 6.75 16.18 8.20
CA HIS A 190 7.79 15.28 8.72
C HIS A 190 7.62 15.10 10.22
#